data_AF-A0A0C3ND32-F1
#
_entry.id   AF-A0A0C3ND32-F1
#
_cell.length_a   1.000
_cell.length_b   1.000
_cell.length_c   1.000
_cell.angle_alpha   90.00
_cell.angle_beta   90.00
_cell.angle_gamma   90.00
#
_symmetry.space_group_name_H-M   'P 1'
#
loop_
_entity.id
_entity.type
_entity.pdbx_description
1 polymer ?
#
loop_
_entity_poly.entity_id
_entity_poly.type
_entity_poly.pdbx_seq_one_letter_code
_entity_poly.pdbx_strand_id
1 'polypeptide(L)'
;MGTDEWARQRKDNHKEVERRRRGNINEGINELGRIVPNSSGEKAKGAILARAVQYIHHLKENEARNIEKWTLEKLLMDQAMGDLQAQLEEMRRMWEEERMARQRAESELELLRGVPQANTPTAGVVQQLRDHASGSSPGPRSRSPERQEDAVRVRCDGELRPDAEKNESDTADGRSIKRPRTE
;
A
#
# COMPACT_ATOMS: atom_id res chain seq x y z
N MET A 1 71.91 14.39 7.39
CA MET A 1 70.62 14.20 8.08
C MET A 1 70.91 13.59 9.43
N GLY A 2 70.98 14.42 10.47
CA GLY A 2 71.41 13.99 11.80
C GLY A 2 70.36 13.14 12.49
N THR A 3 70.79 12.20 13.33
CA THR A 3 69.94 11.28 14.10
C THR A 3 68.85 12.01 14.91
N ASP A 4 69.12 13.25 15.32
CA ASP A 4 68.19 14.13 16.04
C ASP A 4 67.06 14.70 15.16
N GLU A 5 67.32 14.98 13.89
CA GLU A 5 66.31 15.46 12.94
C GLU A 5 65.30 14.36 12.62
N TRP A 6 65.78 13.12 12.47
CA TRP A 6 64.93 11.95 12.25
C TRP A 6 64.03 11.67 13.46
N ALA A 7 64.56 11.78 14.68
CA ALA A 7 63.78 11.61 15.89
C ALA A 7 62.68 12.68 16.04
N ARG A 8 62.99 13.94 15.70
CA ARG A 8 62.01 15.05 15.67
C ARG A 8 60.93 14.80 14.62
N GLN A 9 61.31 14.45 13.40
CA GLN A 9 60.38 14.17 12.31
C GLN A 9 59.41 13.04 12.66
N ARG A 10 59.89 11.97 13.29
CA ARG A 10 59.05 10.86 13.75
C ARG A 10 58.04 11.31 14.83
N LYS A 11 58.48 12.15 15.77
CA LYS A 11 57.62 12.69 16.83
C LYS A 11 56.54 13.61 16.28
N ASP A 12 56.88 14.48 15.34
CA ASP A 12 55.92 15.42 14.75
C ASP A 12 54.95 14.72 13.79
N ASN A 13 55.42 13.71 13.05
CA ASN A 13 54.55 12.83 12.29
C ASN A 13 53.54 12.10 13.20
N HIS A 14 53.99 11.57 14.33
CA HIS A 14 53.08 10.93 15.29
C HIS A 14 52.02 11.90 15.84
N LYS A 15 52.40 13.14 16.17
CA LYS A 15 51.44 14.19 16.59
C LYS A 15 50.46 14.55 15.49
N GLU A 16 50.91 14.61 14.24
CA GLU A 16 50.07 14.88 13.07
C GLU A 16 48.97 13.83 12.93
N VAL A 17 49.36 12.56 13.00
CA VAL A 17 48.42 11.42 12.95
C VAL A 17 47.39 11.51 14.06
N GLU A 18 47.82 11.75 15.29
CA GLU A 18 46.90 11.85 16.44
C GLU A 18 45.97 13.08 16.34
N ARG A 19 46.45 14.21 15.83
CA ARG A 19 45.61 15.39 15.62
C ARG A 19 44.52 15.14 14.58
N ARG A 20 44.85 14.46 13.47
CA ARG A 20 43.86 14.05 12.46
C ARG A 20 42.82 13.11 13.04
N ARG A 21 43.26 12.09 13.80
CA ARG A 21 42.35 11.19 14.51
C ARG A 21 41.37 11.97 15.41
N ARG A 22 41.87 12.92 16.20
CA ARG A 22 41.02 13.79 17.05
C ARG A 22 40.08 14.67 16.24
N GLY A 23 40.54 15.22 15.11
CA GLY A 23 39.72 15.97 14.16
C GLY A 23 38.54 15.15 13.68
N ASN A 24 38.80 13.96 13.12
CA ASN A 24 37.77 13.07 12.62
C ASN A 24 36.74 12.68 13.69
N ILE A 25 37.18 12.40 14.93
CA ILE A 25 36.27 12.10 16.04
C ILE A 25 35.38 13.32 16.36
N ASN A 26 35.95 14.53 16.39
CA ASN A 26 35.19 15.75 16.65
C ASN A 26 34.16 16.01 15.56
N GLU A 27 34.55 15.81 14.30
CA GLU A 27 33.66 15.94 13.14
C GLU A 27 32.49 14.96 13.25
N GLY A 28 32.77 13.68 13.54
CA GLY A 28 31.72 12.67 13.72
C GLY A 28 30.74 13.01 14.86
N ILE A 29 31.23 13.50 16.00
CA ILE A 29 30.37 13.92 17.12
C ILE A 29 29.53 15.16 16.74
N ASN A 30 30.12 16.12 16.03
CA ASN A 30 29.39 17.30 15.59
C ASN A 30 28.30 16.97 14.56
N GLU A 31 28.55 16.00 13.68
CA GLU A 31 27.55 15.52 12.72
C GLU A 31 26.37 14.83 13.43
N LEU A 32 26.66 13.97 14.42
CA LEU A 32 25.62 13.41 15.29
C LEU A 32 24.78 14.52 15.96
N GLY A 33 25.42 15.61 16.40
CA GLY A 33 24.74 16.76 17.00
C GLY A 33 23.76 17.48 16.06
N ARG A 34 23.96 17.41 14.73
CA ARG A 34 23.06 18.03 13.73
C ARG A 34 21.79 17.23 13.47
N ILE A 35 21.90 15.90 13.48
CA ILE A 35 20.77 15.00 13.16
C ILE A 35 19.91 14.68 14.38
N VAL A 36 20.50 14.74 15.59
CA VAL A 36 19.77 14.45 16.83
C VAL A 36 18.93 15.68 17.22
N PRO A 37 17.64 15.50 17.56
CA PRO A 37 16.80 16.59 18.01
C PRO A 37 17.41 17.29 19.22
N ASN A 38 17.29 18.62 19.26
CA ASN A 38 17.70 19.45 20.39
C ASN A 38 19.20 19.36 20.74
N SER A 39 20.07 18.87 19.85
CA SER A 39 21.53 18.90 20.02
C SER A 39 22.25 19.84 19.06
N SER A 40 21.53 20.52 18.17
CA SER A 40 22.11 21.53 17.30
C SER A 40 22.67 22.69 18.14
N GLY A 41 23.98 22.95 18.02
CA GLY A 41 24.68 23.96 18.82
C GLY A 41 25.17 23.48 20.19
N GLU A 42 24.91 22.23 20.56
CA GLU A 42 25.45 21.63 21.79
C GLU A 42 26.97 21.44 21.68
N LYS A 43 27.72 21.88 22.69
CA LYS A 43 29.20 21.78 22.70
C LYS A 43 29.68 20.62 23.58
N ALA A 44 28.81 20.12 24.46
CA ALA A 44 29.13 19.00 25.35
C ALA A 44 29.04 17.66 24.60
N LYS A 45 30.19 17.09 24.22
CA LYS A 45 30.28 15.78 23.55
C LYS A 45 29.51 14.67 24.28
N GLY A 46 29.58 14.64 25.61
CA GLY A 46 28.86 13.64 26.42
C GLY A 46 27.35 13.78 26.31
N ALA A 47 26.82 15.00 26.27
CA ALA A 47 25.39 15.25 26.13
C ALA A 47 24.88 14.87 24.73
N ILE A 48 25.65 15.18 23.67
CA ILE A 48 25.34 14.77 22.30
C ILE A 48 25.22 13.24 22.21
N LEU A 49 26.21 12.52 22.76
CA LEU A 49 26.21 11.05 22.74
C LEU A 49 25.03 10.46 23.52
N ALA A 50 24.74 10.98 24.72
CA ALA A 50 23.61 10.49 25.51
C ALA A 50 22.26 10.71 24.80
N ARG A 51 22.05 11.89 24.21
CA ARG A 51 20.84 12.18 23.43
C ARG A 51 20.76 11.33 22.16
N ALA A 52 21.89 11.08 21.49
CA ALA A 52 21.93 10.23 20.30
C ALA A 52 21.45 8.81 20.62
N VAL A 53 21.92 8.24 21.75
CA VAL A 53 21.47 6.91 22.20
C VAL A 53 19.97 6.90 22.48
N GLN A 54 19.46 7.88 23.22
CA GLN A 54 18.02 8.01 23.49
C GLN A 54 17.20 8.15 22.20
N TYR A 55 17.69 8.95 21.26
CA TYR A 55 17.01 9.17 19.99
C TYR A 55 16.97 7.90 19.13
N ILE A 56 18.04 7.11 19.09
CA ILE A 56 18.05 5.81 18.40
C ILE A 56 17.01 4.85 19.00
N HIS A 57 16.92 4.77 20.34
CA HIS A 57 15.89 3.98 21.00
C HIS A 57 14.48 4.45 20.64
N HIS A 58 14.24 5.76 20.68
CA HIS A 58 12.95 6.33 20.30
C HIS A 58 12.61 6.06 18.83
N LEU A 59 13.56 6.17 17.91
CA LEU A 59 13.35 5.85 16.50
C LEU A 59 12.97 4.38 16.31
N LYS A 60 13.66 3.45 16.97
CA LYS A 60 13.34 2.02 16.91
C LYS A 60 11.94 1.70 17.45
N GLU A 61 11.57 2.31 18.58
CA GLU A 61 10.22 2.14 19.14
C GLU A 61 9.15 2.79 18.26
N ASN A 62 9.45 3.95 17.67
CA ASN A 62 8.55 4.63 16.75
C ASN A 62 8.35 3.83 15.44
N GLU A 63 9.40 3.20 14.93
CA GLU A 63 9.32 2.29 13.78
C GLU A 63 8.42 1.09 14.08
N ALA A 64 8.59 0.44 15.23
CA ALA A 64 7.72 -0.65 15.66
C ALA A 64 6.24 -0.22 15.76
N ARG A 65 5.97 0.93 16.41
CA ARG A 65 4.61 1.50 16.50
C ARG A 65 4.02 1.84 15.13
N ASN A 66 4.83 2.36 14.20
CA ASN A 66 4.39 2.65 12.84
C ASN A 66 4.01 1.37 12.08
N ILE A 67 4.81 0.30 12.23
CA ILE A 67 4.51 -1.00 11.61
C ILE A 67 3.20 -1.56 12.17
N GLU A 68 3.00 -1.54 13.48
CA GLU A 68 1.76 -2.00 14.12
C GLU A 68 0.54 -1.20 13.64
N LYS A 69 0.65 0.13 13.64
CA LYS A 69 -0.42 1.02 13.16
C LYS A 69 -0.77 0.73 11.70
N TRP A 70 0.23 0.69 10.82
CA TRP A 70 0.02 0.42 9.39
C TRP A 70 -0.60 -0.96 9.16
N THR A 71 -0.14 -1.97 9.90
CA THR A 71 -0.67 -3.34 9.79
C THR A 71 -2.15 -3.39 10.20
N LEU A 72 -2.50 -2.71 11.30
CA LEU A 72 -3.89 -2.63 11.75
C LEU A 72 -4.77 -1.87 10.75
N GLU A 73 -4.33 -0.70 10.29
CA GLU A 73 -5.06 0.09 9.29
C GLU A 73 -5.27 -0.70 8.00
N LYS A 74 -4.24 -1.43 7.55
CA LYS A 74 -4.33 -2.31 6.37
C LYS A 74 -5.38 -3.40 6.57
N LEU A 75 -5.34 -4.13 7.69
CA LEU A 75 -6.29 -5.21 7.97
C LEU A 75 -7.75 -4.70 8.01
N LEU A 76 -7.98 -3.54 8.61
CA LEU A 76 -9.30 -2.91 8.65
C LEU A 76 -9.78 -2.48 7.26
N MET A 77 -8.88 -1.93 6.45
CA MET A 77 -9.20 -1.55 5.07
C MET A 77 -9.50 -2.79 4.21
N ASP A 78 -8.69 -3.84 4.34
CA ASP A 78 -8.89 -5.10 3.61
C ASP A 78 -10.23 -5.74 3.98
N GLN A 79 -10.61 -5.73 5.26
CA GLN A 79 -11.93 -6.19 5.70
C GLN A 79 -13.06 -5.35 5.10
N ALA A 80 -12.97 -4.01 5.19
CA ALA A 80 -13.99 -3.12 4.65
C ALA A 80 -14.13 -3.24 3.12
N MET A 81 -13.01 -3.42 2.40
CA MET A 81 -13.02 -3.70 0.96
C MET A 81 -13.72 -5.03 0.66
N GLY A 82 -13.43 -6.08 1.44
CA GLY A 82 -14.10 -7.38 1.31
C GLY A 82 -15.61 -7.28 1.52
N ASP A 83 -16.05 -6.57 2.56
CA ASP A 83 -17.48 -6.36 2.85
C ASP A 83 -18.19 -5.59 1.71
N LEU A 84 -17.53 -4.55 1.17
CA LEU A 84 -18.05 -3.79 0.02
C LEU A 84 -18.13 -4.64 -1.25
N GLN A 85 -17.13 -5.49 -1.51
CA GLN A 85 -17.13 -6.43 -2.63
C GLN A 85 -18.29 -7.42 -2.51
N ALA A 86 -18.50 -8.00 -1.33
CA ALA A 86 -19.61 -8.92 -1.07
C ALA A 86 -20.98 -8.24 -1.28
N GLN A 87 -21.14 -6.99 -0.85
CA GLN A 87 -22.36 -6.21 -1.10
C GLN A 87 -22.59 -5.96 -2.59
N LEU A 88 -21.53 -5.65 -3.36
CA LEU A 88 -21.63 -5.47 -4.80
C LEU A 88 -22.01 -6.76 -5.53
N GLU A 89 -21.42 -7.87 -5.14
CA GLU A 89 -21.75 -9.20 -5.69
C GLU A 89 -23.21 -9.56 -5.41
N GLU A 90 -23.69 -9.33 -4.18
CA GLU A 90 -25.08 -9.60 -3.82
C GLU A 90 -26.05 -8.71 -4.60
N MET A 91 -25.75 -7.42 -4.74
CA MET A 91 -26.58 -6.51 -5.54
C MET A 91 -26.61 -6.90 -7.02
N ARG A 92 -25.48 -7.36 -7.57
CA ARG A 92 -25.41 -7.89 -8.94
C ARG A 92 -26.25 -9.15 -9.09
N ARG A 93 -26.16 -10.10 -8.14
CA ARG A 93 -26.97 -11.32 -8.13
C ARG A 93 -28.47 -10.99 -8.12
N MET A 94 -28.91 -10.13 -7.21
CA MET A 94 -30.30 -9.69 -7.11
C MET A 94 -30.78 -9.01 -8.40
N TRP A 95 -29.94 -8.18 -9.02
CA TRP A 95 -30.26 -7.55 -10.29
C TRP A 95 -30.39 -8.55 -11.45
N GLU A 96 -29.50 -9.53 -11.52
CA GLU A 96 -29.56 -10.59 -12.53
C GLU A 96 -30.80 -11.47 -12.37
N GLU A 97 -31.15 -11.82 -11.13
CA GLU A 97 -32.37 -12.58 -10.81
C GLU A 97 -33.63 -11.85 -11.25
N GLU A 98 -33.73 -10.55 -10.93
CA GLU A 98 -34.86 -9.71 -11.34
C GLU A 98 -34.92 -9.57 -12.86
N ARG A 99 -33.78 -9.36 -13.52
CA ARG A 99 -33.68 -9.30 -14.99
C ARG A 99 -34.17 -10.59 -15.64
N MET A 100 -33.75 -11.75 -15.12
CA MET A 100 -34.17 -13.06 -15.62
C MET A 100 -35.65 -13.34 -15.33
N ALA A 101 -36.17 -12.94 -14.17
CA ALA A 101 -37.59 -13.03 -13.85
C ALA A 101 -38.43 -12.19 -14.81
N ARG A 102 -37.99 -10.96 -15.08
CA ARG A 102 -38.63 -10.07 -16.05
C ARG A 102 -38.64 -10.66 -17.46
N GLN A 103 -37.51 -11.19 -17.92
CA GLN A 103 -37.40 -11.84 -19.22
C GLN A 103 -38.36 -13.05 -19.34
N ARG A 104 -38.46 -13.87 -18.28
CA ARG A 104 -39.42 -14.98 -18.22
C ARG A 104 -40.87 -14.49 -18.33
N ALA A 105 -41.25 -13.49 -17.55
CA ALA A 105 -42.59 -12.91 -17.60
C ALA A 105 -42.92 -12.31 -18.98
N GLU A 106 -41.96 -11.59 -19.59
CA GLU A 106 -42.11 -11.05 -20.94
C GLU A 106 -42.30 -12.15 -21.99
N SER A 107 -41.56 -13.26 -21.90
CA SER A 107 -41.73 -14.41 -22.80
C SER A 107 -43.08 -15.10 -22.64
N GLU A 108 -43.60 -15.21 -21.41
CA GLU A 108 -44.92 -15.78 -21.14
C GLU A 108 -46.03 -14.88 -21.71
N LEU A 109 -45.90 -13.56 -21.52
CA LEU A 109 -46.82 -12.57 -22.12
C LEU A 109 -46.77 -12.60 -23.65
N GLU A 110 -45.60 -12.78 -24.26
CA GLU A 110 -45.46 -12.90 -25.71
C GLU A 110 -46.19 -14.13 -26.26
N LEU A 111 -46.07 -15.29 -25.59
CA LEU A 111 -46.81 -16.50 -25.95
C LEU A 111 -48.33 -16.29 -25.84
N LEU A 112 -48.80 -15.64 -24.78
CA LEU A 112 -50.23 -15.33 -24.59
C LEU A 112 -50.75 -14.28 -25.59
N ARG A 113 -49.93 -13.29 -25.95
CA ARG A 113 -50.24 -12.26 -26.96
C ARG A 113 -50.21 -12.81 -28.39
N GLY A 114 -49.38 -13.82 -28.66
CA GLY A 114 -49.25 -14.47 -29.97
C GLY A 114 -50.43 -15.36 -30.37
N VAL A 115 -51.40 -15.58 -29.48
CA VAL A 115 -52.67 -16.24 -29.79
C VAL A 115 -53.54 -15.27 -30.60
N PRO A 116 -53.82 -15.53 -31.90
CA PRO A 116 -54.79 -14.71 -32.63
C PRO A 116 -56.15 -14.86 -31.95
N GLN A 117 -56.77 -13.74 -31.60
CA GLN A 117 -58.14 -13.69 -31.09
C GLN A 117 -59.10 -14.13 -32.20
N ALA A 118 -59.25 -15.44 -32.40
CA ALA A 118 -60.29 -16.01 -33.23
C ALA A 118 -61.60 -16.07 -32.42
N ASN A 119 -62.53 -15.21 -32.83
CA ASN A 119 -63.98 -15.24 -32.56
C ASN A 119 -64.48 -14.84 -31.16
N THR A 120 -64.97 -13.59 -31.07
CA THR A 120 -66.20 -13.28 -30.35
C THR A 120 -67.23 -12.69 -31.34
N PRO A 121 -68.37 -13.35 -31.60
CA PRO A 121 -69.49 -12.72 -32.28
C PRO A 121 -70.50 -12.24 -31.22
N THR A 122 -70.63 -10.94 -31.04
CA THR A 122 -71.88 -10.32 -30.54
C THR A 122 -72.02 -8.93 -31.16
N ALA A 123 -73.01 -8.80 -32.02
CA ALA A 123 -73.39 -7.58 -32.71
C ALA A 123 -74.23 -6.65 -31.81
N GLY A 124 -74.08 -5.33 -31.96
CA GLY A 124 -75.06 -4.37 -31.46
C GLY A 124 -74.60 -2.94 -31.17
N VAL A 125 -74.41 -2.14 -32.23
CA VAL A 125 -74.81 -0.71 -32.40
C VAL A 125 -74.45 0.31 -31.29
N VAL A 126 -73.66 1.34 -31.61
CA VAL A 126 -74.09 2.75 -31.82
C VAL A 126 -72.90 3.54 -32.40
N GLN A 127 -73.26 4.34 -33.40
CA GLN A 127 -72.46 5.26 -34.19
C GLN A 127 -72.13 6.56 -33.45
N GLN A 128 -70.91 7.11 -33.58
CA GLN A 128 -70.77 8.55 -33.86
C GLN A 128 -69.42 8.97 -34.44
N LEU A 129 -69.55 9.84 -35.45
CA LEU A 129 -68.58 10.58 -36.23
C LEU A 129 -67.53 11.36 -35.41
N ARG A 130 -66.27 11.43 -35.89
CA ARG A 130 -65.67 12.66 -36.45
C ARG A 130 -64.21 12.45 -36.91
N ASP A 131 -63.96 12.95 -38.11
CA ASP A 131 -62.68 13.15 -38.79
C ASP A 131 -61.77 14.09 -38.01
N HIS A 132 -60.44 13.84 -37.96
CA HIS A 132 -59.39 14.71 -38.51
C HIS A 132 -57.99 14.08 -38.43
N ALA A 133 -57.16 14.47 -39.40
CA ALA A 133 -56.03 13.75 -39.94
C ALA A 133 -54.66 14.03 -39.30
N SER A 134 -53.75 13.07 -39.54
CA SER A 134 -52.33 13.21 -39.88
C SER A 134 -51.32 13.75 -38.84
N GLY A 135 -50.24 12.99 -38.64
CA GLY A 135 -48.95 13.57 -38.26
C GLY A 135 -47.97 12.65 -37.53
N SER A 136 -47.35 11.72 -38.27
CA SER A 136 -45.96 11.22 -38.13
C SER A 136 -45.30 11.04 -36.75
N SER A 137 -44.92 9.79 -36.46
CA SER A 137 -43.69 9.45 -35.70
C SER A 137 -42.43 9.84 -36.51
N PRO A 138 -41.24 10.07 -35.92
CA PRO A 138 -40.54 9.06 -35.10
C PRO A 138 -39.71 9.60 -33.89
N GLY A 139 -39.37 8.74 -32.93
CA GLY A 139 -38.27 8.99 -31.96
C GLY A 139 -36.88 8.72 -32.57
N PRO A 140 -35.80 8.54 -31.78
CA PRO A 140 -35.43 9.11 -30.48
C PRO A 140 -34.04 9.82 -30.56
N ARG A 141 -33.64 10.62 -29.56
CA ARG A 141 -32.23 11.06 -29.42
C ARG A 141 -31.74 10.95 -27.98
N SER A 142 -30.80 10.03 -27.82
CA SER A 142 -29.87 9.89 -26.71
C SER A 142 -29.02 11.14 -26.57
N ARG A 143 -28.78 11.58 -25.32
CA ARG A 143 -27.74 12.55 -24.97
C ARG A 143 -27.06 12.08 -23.69
N SER A 144 -25.95 11.39 -23.85
CA SER A 144 -24.99 11.13 -22.78
C SER A 144 -24.32 12.43 -22.35
N PRO A 145 -23.90 12.57 -21.08
CA PRO A 145 -22.71 13.34 -20.76
C PRO A 145 -21.58 12.37 -20.43
N GLU A 146 -20.51 12.49 -21.22
CA GLU A 146 -19.18 11.99 -20.92
C GLU A 146 -18.76 12.41 -19.51
N ARG A 147 -18.34 11.46 -18.68
CA ARG A 147 -17.58 11.76 -17.46
C ARG A 147 -16.22 11.11 -17.59
N GLN A 148 -15.24 12.00 -17.55
CA GLN A 148 -13.81 11.82 -17.73
C GLN A 148 -13.26 10.79 -16.73
N GLU A 149 -12.63 9.74 -17.25
CA GLU A 149 -11.87 8.77 -16.46
C GLU A 149 -10.47 9.33 -16.23
N ASP A 150 -10.23 9.94 -15.06
CA ASP A 150 -8.88 10.23 -14.57
C ASP A 150 -8.29 8.95 -13.97
N ALA A 151 -7.55 8.22 -14.80
CA ALA A 151 -6.74 7.08 -14.38
C ALA A 151 -5.49 7.56 -13.65
N VAL A 152 -5.53 7.65 -12.32
CA VAL A 152 -4.32 7.68 -11.50
C VAL A 152 -3.77 6.26 -11.39
N ARG A 153 -2.75 5.95 -12.21
CA ARG A 153 -1.92 4.75 -12.04
C ARG A 153 -1.12 4.86 -10.74
N VAL A 154 -1.58 4.22 -9.68
CA VAL A 154 -0.71 3.88 -8.55
C VAL A 154 0.12 2.67 -8.97
N ARG A 155 1.44 2.86 -9.07
CA ARG A 155 2.38 1.75 -9.27
C ARG A 155 2.45 0.96 -7.96
N CYS A 156 1.91 -0.25 -7.97
CA CYS A 156 2.22 -1.25 -6.96
C CYS A 156 3.53 -1.94 -7.36
N ASP A 157 4.65 -1.35 -6.97
CA ASP A 157 5.95 -2.01 -7.03
C ASP A 157 6.24 -2.70 -5.69
N GLY A 158 6.48 -4.01 -5.72
CA GLY A 158 7.26 -4.70 -4.68
C GLY A 158 6.57 -5.80 -3.90
N GLU A 159 6.27 -6.93 -4.54
CA GLU A 159 6.20 -8.21 -3.83
C GLU A 159 7.61 -8.59 -3.36
N LEU A 160 7.88 -8.45 -2.06
CA LEU A 160 9.01 -9.10 -1.40
C LEU A 160 8.53 -10.42 -0.81
N ARG A 161 8.87 -11.51 -1.51
CA ARG A 161 8.71 -12.90 -1.06
C ARG A 161 9.51 -13.09 0.24
N PRO A 162 8.99 -13.79 1.26
CA PRO A 162 9.81 -14.25 2.37
C PRO A 162 10.55 -15.53 1.94
N ASP A 163 11.88 -15.45 1.89
CA ASP A 163 12.74 -16.63 1.73
C ASP A 163 12.60 -17.53 2.96
N ALA A 164 12.17 -18.76 2.71
CA ALA A 164 12.14 -19.84 3.68
C ALA A 164 13.59 -20.34 3.90
N GLU A 165 14.22 -19.91 4.99
CA GLU A 165 15.47 -20.54 5.44
C GLU A 165 15.17 -21.95 5.99
N LYS A 166 15.49 -22.95 5.16
CA LYS A 166 15.63 -24.35 5.57
C LYS A 166 16.81 -24.47 6.52
N ASN A 167 16.53 -24.79 7.78
CA ASN A 167 17.57 -25.14 8.75
C ASN A 167 17.61 -26.68 8.87
N GLU A 168 18.49 -27.32 8.09
CA GLU A 168 18.89 -28.72 8.27
C GLU A 168 20.34 -28.90 7.82
N SER A 169 21.25 -29.11 8.76
CA SER A 169 22.00 -30.38 8.87
C SER A 169 23.14 -30.26 9.89
N ASP A 170 23.12 -31.20 10.83
CA ASP A 170 24.25 -31.69 11.61
C ASP A 170 25.46 -32.04 10.71
N THR A 171 26.69 -31.79 11.18
CA THR A 171 27.66 -32.84 11.61
C THR A 171 29.07 -32.24 11.75
N ALA A 172 29.77 -32.71 12.78
CA ALA A 172 31.14 -32.44 13.23
C ALA A 172 32.24 -32.30 12.15
N ASP A 173 33.27 -31.46 12.39
CA ASP A 173 34.55 -31.93 12.95
C ASP A 173 35.61 -30.82 13.18
N GLY A 174 36.41 -30.99 14.24
CA GLY A 174 37.84 -30.63 14.32
C GLY A 174 38.31 -29.17 14.37
N ARG A 175 38.51 -28.61 15.58
CA ARG A 175 39.76 -27.86 15.88
C ARG A 175 40.09 -27.70 17.38
N SER A 176 41.24 -28.27 17.75
CA SER A 176 41.89 -28.23 19.05
C SER A 176 42.23 -26.81 19.54
N ILE A 177 41.84 -26.46 20.77
CA ILE A 177 42.46 -25.34 21.52
C ILE A 177 42.66 -25.72 23.00
N LYS A 178 43.92 -26.03 23.30
CA LYS A 178 44.75 -25.77 24.49
C LYS A 178 44.12 -25.85 25.90
N ARG A 179 44.64 -26.81 26.68
CA ARG A 179 44.46 -26.97 28.13
C ARG A 179 44.92 -25.74 28.93
N PRO A 180 44.28 -25.43 30.08
CA PRO A 180 44.76 -24.40 31.00
C PRO A 180 45.95 -24.92 31.84
N ARG A 181 46.83 -23.97 32.17
CA ARG A 181 48.04 -24.13 32.99
C ARG A 181 47.63 -24.10 34.47
N THR A 182 48.05 -25.10 35.24
CA THR A 182 48.01 -25.09 36.71
C THR A 182 49.44 -25.23 37.24
N GLU A 183 49.60 -24.63 38.43
CA GLU A 183 50.79 -24.36 39.27
C GLU A 183 51.98 -25.32 39.18
#